data_AF-A0A917HRS9-F1
#
_entry.id   AF-A0A917HRS9-F1
#
_cell.length_a   1.000
_cell.length_b   1.000
_cell.length_c   1.000
_cell.angle_alpha   90.00
_cell.angle_beta   90.00
_cell.angle_gamma   90.00
#
_symmetry.space_group_name_H-M   'P 1'
#
loop_
_entity.id
_entity.type
_entity.pdbx_description
1 polymer ?
#
loop_
_entity_poly.entity_id
_entity_poly.type
_entity_poly.pdbx_seq_one_letter_code
_entity_poly.pdbx_strand_id
1 'polypeptide(L)'
;MKLRILTLILPGLLSLMLVGVAVAQNTNVPIPAKQTNQKHSGFLDYALGRINPDQRNYGAEAQAERDLIVTLTVENVYFWLTVSAVLLLTGVLTMHLLSLRADEKKEYLTACLITELWNGRVSDCIEIDRRTEQYNRLIAEKNAMAESSIAREKELAEAEARPDARAHKKIERLVGDRRSGSAPGEIPKGASAEMPLGTPTTVDLGQQNMLLERRIEAMRNTEQNLRERLNQTATQLEDERKRNKALKGA
;
A
#
# COMPACT_ATOMS: atom_id res chain seq x y z
N MET A 1 3.73 -10.11 18.84
CA MET A 1 4.38 -10.35 20.17
C MET A 1 5.87 -10.69 20.05
N LYS A 2 6.28 -11.57 19.10
CA LYS A 2 7.69 -11.95 18.85
C LYS A 2 8.66 -10.79 18.51
N LEU A 3 8.15 -9.68 17.95
CA LEU A 3 8.97 -8.50 17.59
C LEU A 3 9.49 -7.72 18.81
N ARG A 4 8.73 -7.70 19.92
CA ARG A 4 9.11 -6.96 21.14
C ARG A 4 10.17 -7.67 21.98
N ILE A 5 10.23 -8.99 21.87
CA ILE A 5 11.17 -9.84 22.63
C ILE A 5 12.57 -9.70 22.03
N LEU A 6 12.71 -9.73 20.70
CA LEU A 6 14.01 -9.59 20.03
C LEU A 6 14.63 -8.19 20.21
N THR A 7 13.81 -7.13 20.20
CA THR A 7 14.26 -5.74 20.42
C THR A 7 14.65 -5.45 21.87
N LEU A 8 14.26 -6.31 22.82
CA LEU A 8 14.67 -6.21 24.24
C LEU A 8 15.93 -7.04 24.54
N ILE A 9 16.13 -8.17 23.85
CA ILE A 9 17.31 -9.02 24.05
C ILE A 9 18.59 -8.32 23.58
N LEU A 10 18.53 -7.59 22.45
CA LEU A 10 19.70 -6.91 21.88
C LEU A 10 20.28 -5.80 22.79
N PRO A 11 19.49 -4.85 23.35
CA PRO A 11 20.01 -3.90 24.33
C PRO A 11 20.30 -4.55 25.68
N GLY A 12 19.64 -5.66 26.04
CA GLY A 12 19.94 -6.42 27.25
C GLY A 12 21.34 -7.05 27.21
N LEU A 13 21.71 -7.64 26.07
CA LEU A 13 23.03 -8.25 25.87
C LEU A 13 24.14 -7.19 25.72
N LEU A 14 23.82 -6.06 25.07
CA LEU A 14 24.73 -4.90 24.99
C LEU A 14 24.94 -4.25 26.36
N SER A 15 23.87 -4.11 27.16
CA SER A 15 23.91 -3.58 28.53
C SER A 15 24.71 -4.50 29.46
N LEU A 16 24.55 -5.82 29.35
CA LEU A 16 25.32 -6.79 30.14
C LEU A 16 26.84 -6.67 29.89
N MET A 17 27.23 -6.39 28.64
CA MET A 17 28.63 -6.15 28.27
C MET A 17 29.16 -4.79 28.75
N LEU A 18 28.31 -3.75 28.80
CA LEU A 18 28.67 -2.41 29.30
C LEU A 18 28.76 -2.34 30.84
N VAL A 19 27.95 -3.11 31.57
CA VAL A 19 28.00 -3.15 33.04
C VAL A 19 29.30 -3.78 33.55
N GLY A 20 29.88 -4.75 32.83
CA GLY A 20 31.18 -5.33 33.16
C GLY A 20 32.33 -4.32 33.11
N VAL A 21 32.24 -3.31 32.23
CA VAL A 21 33.25 -2.25 32.09
C VAL A 21 33.07 -1.13 33.12
N ALA A 22 31.84 -0.86 33.55
CA ALA A 22 31.55 0.21 34.50
C ALA A 22 31.99 -0.10 35.95
N VAL A 23 32.03 -1.38 36.35
CA VAL A 23 32.50 -1.79 37.69
C VAL A 23 34.05 -1.74 37.81
N ALA A 24 34.76 -1.59 36.69
CA ALA A 24 36.22 -1.49 36.67
C ALA A 24 36.77 -0.07 36.92
N GLN A 25 35.91 0.95 37.04
CA GLN A 25 36.39 2.33 37.23
C GLN A 25 36.44 2.76 38.70
N ASN A 26 37.68 2.88 39.17
CA ASN A 26 38.21 3.84 40.15
C ASN A 26 37.69 3.81 41.60
N THR A 27 38.55 3.28 42.47
CA THR A 27 38.92 3.93 43.75
C THR A 27 40.42 3.73 43.97
N ASN A 28 41.24 4.40 43.15
CA ASN A 28 42.67 4.56 43.44
C ASN A 28 42.81 5.59 44.56
N VAL A 29 42.61 5.15 45.80
CA VAL A 29 43.09 5.88 46.99
C VAL A 29 44.39 5.17 47.41
N PRO A 30 45.57 5.80 47.25
CA PRO A 30 46.80 5.21 47.74
C PRO A 30 46.78 5.29 49.26
N ILE A 31 46.49 4.18 49.93
CA ILE A 31 46.69 4.06 51.38
C ILE A 31 48.20 3.78 51.57
N PRO A 32 48.94 4.63 52.29
CA PRO A 32 50.34 4.35 52.57
C PRO A 32 50.45 3.06 53.38
N ALA A 33 51.30 2.15 52.91
CA ALA A 33 51.69 0.95 53.64
C ALA A 33 52.34 1.37 54.97
N LYS A 34 51.55 1.37 56.05
CA LYS A 34 52.09 1.53 57.40
C LYS A 34 52.78 0.23 57.78
N GLN A 35 54.10 0.31 57.83
CA GLN A 35 54.97 -0.64 58.51
C GLN A 35 54.38 -0.99 59.87
N THR A 36 54.03 -2.26 60.08
CA THR A 36 53.66 -2.77 61.39
C THR A 36 54.92 -2.95 62.20
N ASN A 37 55.31 -1.89 62.91
CA ASN A 37 56.17 -2.03 64.07
C ASN A 37 55.39 -1.55 65.30
N GLN A 38 55.38 -2.41 66.31
CA GLN A 38 54.99 -2.20 67.70
C GLN A 38 53.52 -2.42 68.13
N LYS A 39 53.32 -3.60 68.74
CA LYS A 39 52.78 -3.82 70.09
C LYS A 39 51.90 -2.70 70.65
N HIS A 40 50.58 -2.82 70.50
CA HIS A 40 49.58 -2.50 71.55
C HIS A 40 48.25 -3.17 71.19
N SER A 41 47.91 -4.25 71.89
CA SER A 41 46.67 -5.01 71.75
C SER A 41 45.48 -4.24 72.35
N GLY A 42 44.83 -3.40 71.54
CA GLY A 42 43.59 -2.70 71.91
C GLY A 42 42.34 -3.50 71.53
N PHE A 43 41.17 -3.13 72.08
CA PHE A 43 39.86 -3.73 71.75
C PHE A 43 39.58 -3.79 70.24
N LEU A 44 40.08 -2.82 69.48
CA LEU A 44 39.97 -2.79 68.01
C LEU A 44 40.71 -3.96 67.34
N ASP A 45 41.86 -4.37 67.85
CA ASP A 45 42.65 -5.48 67.31
C ASP A 45 41.97 -6.83 67.63
N TYR A 46 41.31 -6.94 68.79
CA TYR A 46 40.47 -8.09 69.14
C TYR A 46 39.20 -8.18 68.27
N ALA A 47 38.54 -7.05 68.01
CA ALA A 47 37.38 -6.99 67.13
C ALA A 47 37.76 -7.28 65.67
N LEU A 48 38.88 -6.72 65.17
CA LEU A 48 39.39 -7.02 63.82
C LEU A 48 39.81 -8.48 63.69
N GLY A 49 40.52 -9.05 64.67
CA GLY A 49 40.93 -10.45 64.67
C GLY A 49 39.75 -11.42 64.73
N ARG A 50 38.60 -11.02 65.28
CA ARG A 50 37.37 -11.84 65.24
C ARG A 50 36.66 -11.78 63.89
N ILE A 51 36.77 -10.66 63.17
CA ILE A 51 36.14 -10.45 61.86
C ILE A 51 37.02 -10.98 60.71
N ASN A 52 38.34 -10.86 60.84
CA ASN A 52 39.34 -11.32 59.86
C ASN A 52 40.44 -12.14 60.57
N PRO A 53 40.13 -13.38 61.00
CA PRO A 53 41.04 -14.20 61.82
C PRO A 53 42.35 -14.55 61.11
N ASP A 54 42.31 -14.64 59.77
CA ASP A 54 43.48 -15.02 58.96
C ASP A 54 44.33 -13.82 58.54
N GLN A 55 44.03 -12.60 59.03
CA GLN A 55 44.64 -11.34 58.58
C GLN A 55 44.70 -11.23 57.05
N ARG A 56 43.67 -11.74 56.36
CA ARG A 56 43.62 -11.78 54.90
C ARG A 56 43.45 -10.36 54.37
N ASN A 57 44.34 -9.94 53.48
CA ASN A 57 44.24 -8.64 52.85
C ASN A 57 43.23 -8.70 51.69
N TYR A 58 41.95 -8.55 52.00
CA TYR A 58 40.86 -8.52 51.02
C TYR A 58 41.05 -7.47 49.93
N GLY A 59 41.75 -6.36 50.23
CA GLY A 59 42.05 -5.33 49.23
C GLY A 59 43.04 -5.82 48.19
N ALA A 60 44.11 -6.49 48.62
CA ALA A 60 45.11 -7.06 47.71
C ALA A 60 44.54 -8.21 46.87
N GLU A 61 43.70 -9.06 47.48
CA GLU A 61 43.03 -10.14 46.75
C GLU A 61 42.04 -9.63 45.72
N ALA A 62 41.15 -8.69 46.10
CA ALA A 62 40.22 -8.09 45.16
C ALA A 62 40.95 -7.35 44.02
N GLN A 63 42.12 -6.77 44.30
CA GLN A 63 42.94 -6.13 43.27
C GLN A 63 43.58 -7.16 42.33
N ALA A 64 44.06 -8.30 42.85
CA ALA A 64 44.59 -9.39 42.03
C ALA A 64 43.51 -10.03 41.14
N GLU A 65 42.29 -10.20 41.65
CA GLU A 65 41.16 -10.69 40.85
C GLU A 65 40.79 -9.71 39.73
N ARG A 66 40.76 -8.40 40.02
CA ARG A 66 40.51 -7.37 39.00
C ARG A 66 41.58 -7.35 37.93
N ASP A 67 42.85 -7.42 38.34
CA ASP A 67 43.98 -7.45 37.41
C ASP A 67 43.88 -8.64 36.47
N LEU A 68 43.56 -9.82 36.99
CA LEU A 68 43.34 -11.03 36.20
C LEU A 68 42.19 -10.88 35.19
N ILE A 69 41.07 -10.26 35.58
CA ILE A 69 39.95 -10.00 34.67
C ILE A 69 40.35 -9.02 33.57
N VAL A 70 41.08 -7.95 33.92
CA VAL A 70 41.54 -6.94 32.96
C VAL A 70 42.51 -7.56 31.96
N THR A 71 43.48 -8.35 32.41
CA THR A 71 44.42 -9.06 31.53
C THR A 71 43.69 -10.06 30.63
N LEU A 72 42.68 -10.77 31.13
CA LEU A 72 41.91 -11.74 30.33
C LEU A 72 41.01 -11.07 29.28
N THR A 73 40.53 -9.85 29.52
CA THR A 73 39.51 -9.18 28.69
C THR A 73 40.05 -8.00 27.89
N VAL A 74 40.61 -6.99 28.58
CA VAL A 74 41.02 -5.71 28.00
C VAL A 74 42.29 -5.88 27.18
N GLU A 75 43.27 -6.58 27.73
CA GLU A 75 44.58 -6.77 27.08
C GLU A 75 44.56 -7.91 26.05
N ASN A 76 43.54 -8.78 26.11
CA ASN A 76 43.44 -9.91 25.22
C ASN A 76 42.77 -9.55 23.89
N VAL A 77 43.55 -9.48 22.82
CA VAL A 77 43.05 -9.22 21.46
C VAL A 77 42.02 -10.26 21.00
N TYR A 78 42.17 -11.53 21.40
CA TYR A 78 41.21 -12.58 21.03
C TYR A 78 39.81 -12.34 21.62
N PHE A 79 39.73 -11.72 22.80
CA PHE A 79 38.46 -11.35 23.41
C PHE A 79 37.72 -10.34 22.51
N TRP A 80 38.40 -9.26 22.10
CA TRP A 80 37.81 -8.23 21.23
C TRP A 80 37.47 -8.76 19.83
N LEU A 81 38.30 -9.65 19.27
CA LEU A 81 38.00 -10.31 18.01
C LEU A 81 36.74 -11.17 18.13
N THR A 82 36.58 -11.92 19.22
CA THR A 82 35.39 -12.73 19.45
C THR A 82 34.14 -11.87 19.65
N VAL A 83 34.24 -10.79 20.45
CA VAL A 83 33.15 -9.83 20.66
C VAL A 83 32.72 -9.18 19.33
N SER A 84 33.67 -8.73 18.51
CA SER A 84 33.37 -8.12 17.21
C SER A 84 32.75 -9.12 16.23
N ALA A 85 33.23 -10.37 16.22
CA ALA A 85 32.68 -11.43 15.37
C ALA A 85 31.23 -11.77 15.77
N VAL A 86 30.93 -11.90 17.07
CA VAL A 86 29.57 -12.15 17.56
C VAL A 86 28.65 -10.97 17.27
N LEU A 87 29.14 -9.73 17.43
CA LEU A 87 28.38 -8.53 17.12
C LEU A 87 28.01 -8.46 15.64
N LEU A 88 28.98 -8.72 14.76
CA LEU A 88 28.78 -8.72 13.31
C LEU A 88 27.81 -9.83 12.90
N LEU A 89 27.98 -11.05 13.43
CA LEU A 89 27.09 -12.18 13.17
C LEU A 89 25.64 -11.86 13.60
N THR A 90 25.48 -11.27 14.78
CA THR A 90 24.15 -10.85 15.29
C THR A 90 23.56 -9.75 14.39
N GLY A 91 24.38 -8.79 13.95
CA GLY A 91 23.98 -7.75 13.00
C GLY A 91 23.47 -8.32 11.68
N VAL A 92 24.23 -9.21 11.04
CA VAL A 92 23.83 -9.86 9.77
C VAL A 92 22.55 -10.68 9.95
N LEU A 93 22.44 -11.45 11.03
CA LEU A 93 21.25 -12.24 11.32
C LEU A 93 20.01 -11.35 11.49
N THR A 94 20.13 -10.23 12.22
CA THR A 94 19.02 -9.30 12.40
C THR A 94 18.60 -8.65 11.08
N MET A 95 19.55 -8.26 10.24
CA MET A 95 19.28 -7.69 8.92
C MET A 95 18.57 -8.71 8.02
N HIS A 96 19.02 -9.96 8.01
CA HIS A 96 18.40 -11.03 7.25
C HIS A 96 16.96 -11.30 7.70
N LEU A 97 16.71 -11.37 9.02
CA LEU A 97 15.35 -11.53 9.56
C LEU A 97 14.44 -10.34 9.21
N LEU A 98 14.97 -9.13 9.18
CA LEU A 98 14.22 -7.95 8.73
C LEU A 98 13.89 -8.04 7.23
N SER A 99 14.81 -8.53 6.40
CA SER A 99 14.57 -8.77 4.97
C SER A 99 13.45 -9.76 4.76
N LEU A 100 13.50 -10.92 5.42
CA LEU A 100 12.45 -11.95 5.30
C LEU A 100 11.07 -11.39 5.64
N ARG A 101 10.97 -10.57 6.70
CA ARG A 101 9.72 -9.88 7.06
C ARG A 101 9.31 -8.81 6.06
N ALA A 102 10.26 -8.15 5.42
CA ALA A 102 9.96 -7.18 4.38
C ALA A 102 9.39 -7.89 3.15
N ASP A 103 9.92 -9.06 2.81
CA ASP A 103 9.51 -9.83 1.65
C ASP A 103 8.10 -10.44 1.81
N GLU A 104 7.75 -10.97 3.00
CA GLU A 104 6.37 -11.42 3.30
C GLU A 104 5.32 -10.32 3.05
N LYS A 105 5.65 -9.06 3.41
CA LYS A 105 4.74 -7.92 3.19
C LYS A 105 4.61 -7.56 1.70
N LYS A 106 5.69 -7.71 0.94
CA LYS A 106 5.67 -7.46 -0.51
C LYS A 106 4.78 -8.47 -1.19
N GLU A 107 4.89 -9.75 -0.83
CA GLU A 107 4.05 -10.82 -1.39
C GLU A 107 2.56 -10.53 -1.17
N TYR A 108 2.18 -10.21 0.08
CA TYR A 108 0.80 -9.84 0.40
C TYR A 108 0.32 -8.62 -0.41
N LEU A 109 1.13 -7.57 -0.50
CA LEU A 109 0.77 -6.37 -1.26
C LEU A 109 0.61 -6.68 -2.75
N THR A 110 1.49 -7.49 -3.32
CA THR A 110 1.39 -7.90 -4.74
C THR A 110 0.14 -8.73 -4.99
N ALA A 111 -0.21 -9.65 -4.10
CA ALA A 111 -1.44 -10.44 -4.21
C ALA A 111 -2.70 -9.55 -4.16
N CYS A 112 -2.74 -8.57 -3.25
CA CYS A 112 -3.82 -7.59 -3.18
C CYS A 112 -3.92 -6.78 -4.48
N LEU A 113 -2.80 -6.24 -4.97
CA LEU A 113 -2.78 -5.43 -6.19
C LEU A 113 -3.24 -6.22 -7.41
N ILE A 114 -2.78 -7.47 -7.56
CA ILE A 114 -3.19 -8.35 -8.65
C ILE A 114 -4.70 -8.62 -8.58
N THR A 115 -5.24 -8.84 -7.37
CA THR A 115 -6.66 -9.09 -7.18
C THR A 115 -7.51 -7.86 -7.50
N GLU A 116 -7.09 -6.67 -7.05
CA GLU A 116 -7.78 -5.41 -7.37
C GLU A 116 -7.75 -5.10 -8.87
N LEU A 117 -6.59 -5.30 -9.51
CA LEU A 117 -6.45 -5.11 -10.96
C LEU A 117 -7.35 -6.08 -11.74
N TRP A 118 -7.40 -7.35 -11.33
CA TRP A 118 -8.26 -8.34 -11.96
C TRP A 118 -9.73 -7.98 -11.80
N ASN A 119 -10.16 -7.61 -10.59
CA ASN A 119 -11.54 -7.24 -10.33
C ASN A 119 -11.95 -5.98 -11.13
N GLY A 120 -11.07 -4.98 -11.20
CA GLY A 120 -11.28 -3.79 -12.04
C GLY A 120 -11.45 -4.16 -13.51
N ARG A 121 -10.57 -5.02 -14.05
CA ARG A 121 -10.66 -5.46 -15.45
C ARG A 121 -11.95 -6.22 -15.74
N VAL A 122 -12.38 -7.12 -14.85
CA VAL A 122 -13.65 -7.85 -15.01
C VAL A 122 -14.84 -6.88 -15.00
N SER A 123 -14.83 -5.90 -14.08
CA SER A 123 -15.86 -4.86 -14.02
C SER A 123 -15.91 -4.02 -15.30
N ASP A 124 -14.76 -3.65 -15.84
CA ASP A 124 -14.69 -2.87 -17.09
C ASP A 124 -15.20 -3.65 -18.29
N CYS A 125 -14.87 -4.95 -18.39
CA CYS A 125 -15.41 -5.81 -19.44
C CYS A 125 -16.95 -5.87 -19.38
N ILE A 126 -17.53 -6.05 -18.19
CA ILE A 126 -18.98 -6.08 -18.01
C ILE A 126 -19.62 -4.74 -18.42
N GLU A 127 -19.00 -3.61 -18.07
CA GLU A 127 -19.52 -2.29 -18.43
C GLU A 127 -19.37 -2.01 -19.93
N ILE A 128 -18.29 -2.46 -20.58
CA ILE A 128 -18.11 -2.39 -22.03
C ILE A 128 -19.17 -3.22 -22.74
N ASP A 129 -19.42 -4.46 -22.30
CA ASP A 129 -20.44 -5.32 -22.88
C ASP A 129 -21.82 -4.66 -22.74
N ARG A 130 -22.14 -4.13 -21.55
CA ARG A 130 -23.39 -3.41 -21.31
C ARG A 130 -23.58 -2.21 -22.23
N ARG A 131 -22.53 -1.38 -22.41
CA ARG A 131 -22.58 -0.21 -23.31
C ARG A 131 -22.66 -0.61 -24.77
N THR A 132 -21.99 -1.70 -25.15
CA THR A 132 -22.03 -2.24 -26.51
C THR A 132 -23.43 -2.74 -26.84
N GLU A 133 -24.09 -3.44 -25.91
CA GLU A 133 -25.48 -3.84 -26.06
C GLU A 133 -26.43 -2.65 -26.21
N GLN A 134 -26.26 -1.61 -25.39
CA GLN A 134 -27.06 -0.38 -25.48
C GLN A 134 -26.88 0.32 -26.83
N TYR A 135 -25.64 0.42 -27.31
CA TYR A 135 -25.33 1.01 -28.60
C TYR A 135 -25.91 0.19 -29.77
N ASN A 136 -25.78 -1.13 -29.72
CA ASN A 136 -26.34 -2.03 -30.73
C ASN A 136 -27.87 -1.94 -30.77
N ARG A 137 -28.54 -1.83 -29.62
CA ARG A 137 -30.00 -1.61 -29.56
C ARG A 137 -30.41 -0.30 -30.21
N LEU A 138 -29.67 0.79 -29.92
CA LEU A 138 -29.95 2.10 -30.52
C LEU A 138 -29.73 2.08 -32.04
N ILE A 139 -28.68 1.41 -32.53
CA ILE A 139 -28.46 1.23 -33.96
C ILE A 139 -29.59 0.42 -34.57
N ALA A 140 -30.01 -0.69 -33.96
CA ALA A 140 -31.10 -1.51 -34.47
C ALA A 140 -32.40 -0.70 -34.56
N GLU A 141 -32.70 0.14 -33.57
CA GLU A 141 -33.86 1.03 -33.59
C GLU A 141 -33.76 2.09 -34.70
N LYS A 142 -32.59 2.70 -34.88
CA LYS A 142 -32.34 3.70 -35.94
C LYS A 142 -32.40 3.08 -37.33
N ASN A 143 -31.87 1.87 -37.50
CA ASN A 143 -31.95 1.12 -38.75
C ASN A 143 -33.41 0.75 -39.05
N ALA A 144 -34.17 0.26 -38.06
CA ALA A 144 -35.59 -0.04 -38.23
C ALA A 144 -36.41 1.20 -38.61
N MET A 145 -36.13 2.36 -38.00
CA MET A 145 -36.74 3.62 -38.37
C MET A 145 -36.37 4.03 -39.81
N ALA A 146 -35.09 3.94 -40.19
CA ALA A 146 -34.63 4.25 -41.53
C ALA A 146 -35.29 3.34 -42.58
N GLU A 147 -35.32 2.03 -42.34
CA GLU A 147 -36.01 1.04 -43.19
C GLU A 147 -37.50 1.37 -43.33
N SER A 148 -38.18 1.74 -42.25
CA SER A 148 -39.60 2.14 -42.31
C SER A 148 -39.81 3.43 -43.13
N SER A 149 -38.89 4.39 -43.04
CA SER A 149 -38.96 5.64 -43.83
C SER A 149 -38.70 5.38 -45.32
N ILE A 150 -37.73 4.52 -45.65
CA ILE A 150 -37.44 4.10 -47.03
C ILE A 150 -38.61 3.30 -47.60
N ALA A 151 -39.19 2.37 -46.83
CA ALA A 151 -40.36 1.62 -47.24
C ALA A 151 -41.55 2.54 -47.56
N ARG A 152 -41.80 3.54 -46.69
CA ARG A 152 -42.86 4.52 -46.90
C ARG A 152 -42.60 5.43 -48.11
N GLU A 153 -41.36 5.88 -48.31
CA GLU A 153 -40.97 6.66 -49.48
C GLU A 153 -41.16 5.85 -50.77
N LYS A 154 -40.80 4.56 -50.76
CA LYS A 154 -41.03 3.65 -51.87
C LYS A 154 -42.53 3.44 -52.15
N GLU A 155 -43.36 3.27 -51.12
CA GLU A 155 -44.83 3.17 -51.29
C GLU A 155 -45.42 4.44 -51.90
N LEU A 156 -44.95 5.62 -51.48
CA LEU A 156 -45.35 6.90 -52.06
C LEU A 156 -44.90 7.01 -53.53
N ALA A 157 -43.65 6.62 -53.83
CA ALA A 157 -43.13 6.61 -55.20
C ALA A 157 -43.85 5.59 -56.11
N GLU A 158 -44.27 4.43 -55.59
CA GLU A 158 -45.06 3.45 -56.36
C GLU A 158 -46.52 3.91 -56.56
N ALA A 159 -47.10 4.65 -55.61
CA ALA A 159 -48.41 5.29 -55.76
C ALA A 159 -48.36 6.45 -56.77
N GLU A 160 -47.27 7.22 -56.80
CA GLU A 160 -47.01 8.32 -57.72
C GLU A 160 -46.45 7.85 -59.08
N ALA A 161 -45.96 6.61 -59.19
CA ALA A 161 -45.67 5.91 -60.45
C ALA A 161 -46.89 5.17 -61.02
N ARG A 162 -48.06 5.29 -60.38
CA ARG A 162 -49.36 4.85 -60.89
C ARG A 162 -50.22 5.93 -61.59
N PRO A 163 -49.72 7.02 -62.21
CA PRO A 163 -50.48 7.80 -63.16
C PRO A 163 -50.39 7.07 -64.50
N ASP A 164 -51.54 6.63 -64.97
CA ASP A 164 -51.79 6.28 -66.37
C ASP A 164 -50.76 5.37 -67.06
N ALA A 165 -50.94 4.06 -66.85
CA ALA A 165 -50.46 3.01 -67.75
C ALA A 165 -50.99 3.12 -69.22
N ARG A 166 -51.54 4.28 -69.61
CA ARG A 166 -51.96 4.63 -70.98
C ARG A 166 -51.08 5.69 -71.66
N ALA A 167 -50.16 6.38 -70.97
CA ALA A 167 -49.36 7.45 -71.58
C ALA A 167 -47.95 7.03 -72.03
N HIS A 168 -47.32 6.04 -71.39
CA HIS A 168 -45.91 5.71 -71.67
C HIS A 168 -45.63 4.84 -72.90
N LYS A 169 -46.65 4.30 -73.59
CA LYS A 169 -46.44 3.56 -74.85
C LYS A 169 -46.21 4.48 -76.08
N LYS A 170 -46.24 5.80 -75.92
CA LYS A 170 -46.17 6.77 -77.04
C LYS A 170 -44.89 7.61 -77.11
N ILE A 171 -43.97 7.49 -76.16
CA ILE A 171 -42.71 8.28 -76.14
C ILE A 171 -41.47 7.44 -76.52
N GLU A 172 -41.61 6.12 -76.71
CA GLU A 172 -40.49 5.26 -77.15
C GLU A 172 -40.28 5.21 -78.68
N ARG A 173 -40.89 6.13 -79.45
CA ARG A 173 -40.76 6.13 -80.93
C ARG A 173 -40.34 7.45 -81.57
N LEU A 174 -40.08 8.50 -80.80
CA LEU A 174 -39.65 9.78 -81.35
C LEU A 174 -38.59 10.38 -80.43
N VAL A 175 -37.35 9.92 -80.57
CA VAL A 175 -36.10 10.70 -80.62
C VAL A 175 -34.97 9.67 -80.72
N GLY A 176 -34.58 9.43 -81.97
CA GLY A 176 -33.23 8.97 -82.24
C GLY A 176 -32.24 10.12 -82.05
N ASP A 177 -30.98 9.72 -81.90
CA ASP A 177 -29.80 10.47 -82.27
C ASP A 177 -29.30 11.59 -81.32
N ARG A 178 -28.40 11.19 -80.39
CA ARG A 178 -27.04 11.75 -80.26
C ARG A 178 -26.28 11.05 -79.14
N ARG A 179 -25.35 10.16 -79.51
CA ARG A 179 -24.27 9.67 -78.63
C ARG A 179 -23.08 10.61 -78.74
N SER A 180 -22.84 11.39 -77.70
CA SER A 180 -21.59 12.06 -77.34
C SER A 180 -21.82 12.54 -75.90
N GLY A 181 -20.99 12.37 -74.90
CA GLY A 181 -19.68 11.78 -74.73
C GLY A 181 -19.48 11.64 -73.21
N SER A 182 -18.33 11.13 -72.81
CA SER A 182 -17.91 10.70 -71.47
C SER A 182 -18.42 11.45 -70.23
N ALA A 183 -18.67 10.64 -69.20
CA ALA A 183 -18.77 10.99 -67.80
C ALA A 183 -17.47 11.63 -67.23
N PRO A 184 -17.56 12.29 -66.05
CA PRO A 184 -16.54 13.13 -65.45
C PRO A 184 -15.63 12.37 -64.48
N GLY A 185 -14.41 12.86 -64.29
CA GLY A 185 -13.52 12.39 -63.24
C GLY A 185 -12.57 13.50 -62.83
N GLU A 186 -12.87 14.20 -61.74
CA GLU A 186 -11.88 14.98 -61.01
C GLU A 186 -12.23 15.02 -59.51
N ILE A 187 -11.29 14.55 -58.72
CA ILE A 187 -11.24 14.58 -57.26
C ILE A 187 -10.63 15.93 -56.85
N PRO A 188 -11.14 16.58 -55.80
CA PRO A 188 -10.23 17.14 -54.79
C PRO A 188 -10.70 16.75 -53.38
N LYS A 189 -9.95 15.93 -52.65
CA LYS A 189 -8.93 16.29 -51.65
C LYS A 189 -9.42 17.31 -50.61
N GLY A 190 -9.40 16.84 -49.36
CA GLY A 190 -9.94 17.50 -48.19
C GLY A 190 -9.38 18.88 -47.90
N ALA A 191 -10.28 19.71 -47.38
CA ALA A 191 -9.97 20.87 -46.56
C ALA A 191 -10.68 20.67 -45.21
N SER A 192 -9.91 20.83 -44.14
CA SER A 192 -10.38 20.88 -42.76
C SER A 192 -11.58 21.81 -42.62
N ALA A 193 -12.65 21.30 -42.00
CA ALA A 193 -13.74 22.12 -41.50
C ALA A 193 -13.74 22.06 -39.97
N GLU A 194 -13.55 23.23 -39.39
CA GLU A 194 -13.56 23.55 -37.98
C GLU A 194 -14.86 23.11 -37.29
N MET A 195 -14.72 22.72 -36.02
CA MET A 195 -15.83 22.53 -35.09
C MET A 195 -16.68 23.82 -34.98
N PRO A 196 -18.01 23.76 -35.11
CA PRO A 196 -18.87 24.77 -34.54
C PRO A 196 -19.14 24.42 -33.07
N LEU A 197 -18.57 25.26 -32.20
CA LEU A 197 -18.88 25.37 -30.78
C LEU A 197 -20.36 25.76 -30.62
N GLY A 198 -21.22 24.76 -30.40
CA GLY A 198 -22.64 24.95 -30.13
C GLY A 198 -22.88 25.36 -28.69
N THR A 199 -23.48 26.54 -28.50
CA THR A 199 -23.99 27.05 -27.23
C THR A 199 -25.11 26.15 -26.69
N PRO A 200 -25.10 25.77 -25.40
CA PRO A 200 -26.13 24.91 -24.82
C PRO A 200 -27.44 25.68 -24.63
N THR A 201 -28.50 25.20 -25.27
CA THR A 201 -29.89 25.59 -25.02
C THR A 201 -30.26 25.40 -23.55
N THR A 202 -30.96 26.38 -22.97
CA THR A 202 -31.35 26.47 -21.55
C THR A 202 -32.13 25.27 -20.98
N VAL A 203 -32.72 24.44 -21.85
CA VAL A 203 -33.42 23.20 -21.48
C VAL A 203 -32.45 22.08 -21.08
N ASP A 204 -31.24 22.06 -21.65
CA ASP A 204 -30.20 21.06 -21.37
C ASP A 204 -29.51 21.32 -20.01
N LEU A 205 -29.33 22.60 -19.63
CA LEU A 205 -28.84 22.97 -18.30
C LEU A 205 -29.79 22.57 -17.16
N GLY A 206 -31.12 22.60 -17.40
CA GLY A 206 -32.09 22.16 -16.41
C GLY A 206 -32.02 20.66 -16.14
N GLN A 207 -31.86 19.85 -17.20
CA GLN A 207 -31.67 18.41 -17.07
C GLN A 207 -30.33 18.05 -16.42
N GLN A 208 -29.25 18.76 -16.77
CA GLN A 208 -27.95 18.55 -16.13
C GLN A 208 -27.97 18.88 -14.64
N ASN A 209 -28.64 19.96 -14.22
CA ASN A 209 -28.80 20.28 -12.80
C ASN A 209 -29.59 19.19 -12.05
N MET A 210 -30.66 18.66 -12.63
CA MET A 210 -31.43 17.56 -12.01
C MET A 210 -30.60 16.27 -11.88
N LEU A 211 -29.75 15.96 -12.88
CA LEU A 211 -28.84 14.81 -12.80
C LEU A 211 -27.73 15.02 -11.76
N LEU A 212 -27.23 16.24 -11.63
CA LEU A 212 -26.26 16.61 -10.59
C LEU A 212 -26.86 16.51 -9.19
N GLU A 213 -28.10 16.98 -9.00
CA GLU A 213 -28.82 16.82 -7.72
C GLU A 213 -29.01 15.36 -7.35
N ARG A 214 -29.47 14.52 -8.29
CA ARG A 214 -29.58 13.07 -8.06
C ARG A 214 -28.24 12.41 -7.73
N ARG A 215 -27.15 12.87 -8.37
CA ARG A 215 -25.80 12.37 -8.09
C ARG A 215 -25.32 12.79 -6.71
N ILE A 216 -25.59 14.02 -6.29
CA ILE A 216 -25.25 14.52 -4.95
C ILE A 216 -26.02 13.72 -3.88
N GLU A 217 -27.30 13.46 -4.12
CA GLU A 217 -28.12 12.69 -3.18
C GLU A 217 -27.69 11.22 -3.09
N ALA A 218 -27.35 10.59 -4.22
CA ALA A 218 -26.77 9.26 -4.25
C ALA A 218 -25.42 9.22 -3.49
N MET A 219 -24.54 10.20 -3.70
CA MET A 219 -23.28 10.29 -2.96
C MET A 219 -23.51 10.46 -1.46
N ARG A 220 -24.45 11.33 -1.06
CA ARG A 220 -24.77 11.55 0.35
C ARG A 220 -25.30 10.29 1.02
N ASN A 221 -26.12 9.50 0.32
CA ASN A 221 -26.61 8.21 0.81
C ASN A 221 -25.46 7.19 0.97
N THR A 222 -24.54 7.12 0.00
CA THR A 222 -23.35 6.27 0.14
C THR A 222 -22.44 6.72 1.28
N GLU A 223 -22.31 8.02 1.53
CA GLU A 223 -21.53 8.56 2.64
C GLU A 223 -22.17 8.18 3.98
N GLN A 224 -23.50 8.28 4.11
CA GLN A 224 -24.22 7.85 5.30
C GLN A 224 -24.06 6.35 5.56
N ASN A 225 -24.21 5.52 4.52
CA ASN A 225 -24.02 4.07 4.63
C ASN A 225 -22.59 3.71 5.06
N LEU A 226 -21.58 4.38 4.50
CA LEU A 226 -20.19 4.20 4.88
C LEU A 226 -19.95 4.63 6.33
N ARG A 227 -20.52 5.75 6.77
CA ARG A 227 -20.43 6.21 8.16
C ARG A 227 -21.06 5.22 9.13
N GLU A 228 -22.22 4.65 8.79
CA GLU A 228 -22.87 3.62 9.61
C GLU A 228 -22.02 2.35 9.70
N ARG A 229 -21.49 1.86 8.57
CA ARG A 229 -20.56 0.73 8.56
C ARG A 229 -19.31 0.99 9.38
N LEU A 230 -18.73 2.18 9.27
CA LEU A 230 -17.54 2.57 10.02
C LEU A 230 -17.86 2.56 11.53
N ASN A 231 -19.01 3.11 11.92
CA ASN A 231 -19.44 3.09 13.31
C ASN A 231 -19.69 1.66 13.83
N GLN A 232 -20.32 0.78 13.04
CA GLN A 232 -20.50 -0.63 13.36
C GLN A 232 -19.16 -1.38 13.51
N THR A 233 -18.19 -1.11 12.63
CA THR A 233 -16.86 -1.74 12.75
C THR A 233 -16.08 -1.21 13.96
N ALA A 234 -16.25 0.08 14.30
CA ALA A 234 -15.62 0.68 15.46
C ALA A 234 -16.15 0.07 16.77
N THR A 235 -17.46 -0.14 16.87
CA THR A 235 -18.07 -0.80 18.04
C THR A 235 -17.64 -2.26 18.16
N GLN A 236 -17.63 -3.02 17.04
CA GLN A 236 -17.13 -4.40 17.03
C GLN A 236 -15.66 -4.50 17.47
N LEU A 237 -14.81 -3.58 17.02
CA LEU A 237 -13.41 -3.53 17.44
C LEU A 237 -13.27 -3.24 18.94
N GLU A 238 -14.11 -2.37 19.48
CA GLU A 238 -14.09 -2.06 20.91
C GLU A 238 -14.55 -3.24 21.76
N ASP A 239 -15.58 -3.97 21.32
CA ASP A 239 -16.05 -5.19 21.95
C ASP A 239 -15.00 -6.30 21.92
N GLU A 240 -14.32 -6.49 20.79
CA GLU A 240 -13.21 -7.44 20.66
C GLU A 240 -12.01 -7.04 21.53
N ARG A 241 -11.74 -5.74 21.69
CA ARG A 241 -10.73 -5.25 22.65
C ARG A 241 -11.13 -5.51 24.09
N LYS A 242 -12.40 -5.34 24.45
CA LYS A 242 -12.92 -5.65 25.79
C LYS A 242 -12.83 -7.16 26.08
N ARG A 243 -13.25 -8.01 25.14
CA ARG A 243 -13.10 -9.48 25.22
C ARG A 243 -11.64 -9.90 25.37
N ASN A 244 -10.74 -9.34 24.55
CA ASN A 244 -9.31 -9.64 24.66
C ASN A 244 -8.70 -9.19 25.99
N LYS A 245 -9.16 -8.07 26.58
CA LYS A 245 -8.72 -7.64 27.91
C LYS A 245 -9.24 -8.59 29.00
N ALA A 246 -10.50 -8.99 28.93
CA ALA A 246 -11.09 -9.94 29.87
C ALA A 246 -10.38 -11.31 29.83
N LEU A 247 -10.07 -11.82 28.63
CA LEU A 247 -9.38 -13.10 28.44
C LEU A 247 -7.88 -13.08 28.79
N LYS A 248 -7.25 -11.90 28.79
CA LYS A 248 -5.83 -11.75 29.20
C LYS A 248 -5.66 -11.35 30.66
N GLY A 249 -6.74 -10.99 31.35
CA GLY A 249 -6.77 -10.64 32.76
C GLY A 249 -7.16 -11.80 33.69
N ALA A 250 -7.54 -12.96 33.13
CA ALA A 250 -7.71 -14.24 33.82
C ALA A 250 -6.47 -15.11 33.62
#